data_AF-A0A8K0JB48-F1
#
_entry.id   AF-A0A8K0JB48-F1
#
_cell.length_a   1.000
_cell.length_b   1.000
_cell.length_c   1.000
_cell.angle_alpha   90.00
_cell.angle_beta   90.00
_cell.angle_gamma   90.00
#
_symmetry.space_group_name_H-M   'P 1'
#
loop_
_entity.id
_entity.type
_entity.pdbx_description
1 polymer ?
#
loop_
_entity_poly.entity_id
_entity_poly.type
_entity_poly.pdbx_seq_one_letter_code
_entity_poly.pdbx_strand_id
1 'polypeptide(L)'
;MVASCPFHNKPGQKTEINVGAHLLNGRHYSGCCEGDVIPSKMIPFLMEEYAKGNYPIDKLVSFYDFNDFQTAMDDTKQGTALKAVLVWKDAQPSLGHMASTPGE
;
A
#
# COMPACT_ATOMS: atom_id res chain seq x y z
N MET A 1 -6.51 10.97 -19.20
CA MET A 1 -5.05 11.23 -19.09
C MET A 1 -4.64 10.84 -17.68
N VAL A 2 -4.29 9.57 -17.46
CA VAL A 2 -3.97 9.09 -16.10
C VAL A 2 -2.63 9.70 -15.71
N ALA A 3 -2.61 10.42 -14.59
CA ALA A 3 -1.41 11.03 -14.04
C ALA A 3 -0.32 9.96 -13.92
N SER A 4 0.86 10.24 -14.47
CA SER A 4 2.04 9.38 -14.43
C SER A 4 2.48 9.21 -12.98
N CYS A 5 1.89 8.23 -12.29
CA CYS A 5 2.28 7.82 -10.96
C CYS A 5 3.77 7.42 -11.00
N PRO A 6 4.65 7.99 -10.18
CA PRO A 6 6.11 7.79 -10.28
C PRO A 6 6.54 6.33 -10.04
N PHE A 7 5.64 5.50 -9.48
CA PHE A 7 5.86 4.07 -9.27
C PHE A 7 5.47 3.18 -10.46
N HIS A 8 4.87 3.73 -11.51
CA HIS A 8 4.51 2.94 -12.68
C HIS A 8 5.72 2.81 -13.62
N ASN A 9 6.31 1.61 -13.65
CA ASN A 9 7.39 1.27 -14.57
C ASN A 9 6.93 1.46 -16.03
N LYS A 10 7.59 2.33 -16.78
CA LYS A 10 7.31 2.49 -18.22
C LYS A 10 7.97 1.33 -18.98
N PRO A 11 7.22 0.57 -19.81
CA PRO A 11 7.81 -0.48 -20.64
C PRO A 11 9.00 0.06 -21.45
N GLY A 12 10.16 -0.57 -21.33
CA GLY A 12 11.39 -0.16 -22.02
C GLY A 12 12.32 0.77 -21.23
N GLN A 13 12.00 1.11 -19.98
CA GLN A 13 12.92 1.83 -19.09
C GLN A 13 14.15 0.95 -18.79
N LYS A 14 15.34 1.46 -19.06
CA LYS A 14 16.61 0.80 -18.74
C LYS A 14 17.18 1.39 -17.44
N THR A 15 17.84 0.55 -16.65
CA THR A 15 18.58 0.95 -15.45
C THR A 15 20.00 0.45 -15.56
N GLU A 16 20.97 1.31 -15.24
CA GLU A 16 22.39 0.97 -15.24
C GLU A 16 22.79 0.38 -13.88
N ILE A 17 23.51 -0.75 -13.90
CA ILE A 17 24.01 -1.42 -12.70
C ILE A 17 25.53 -1.49 -12.79
N ASN A 18 26.23 -1.03 -11.74
CA ASN A 18 27.67 -1.18 -11.64
C ASN A 18 28.05 -2.63 -11.29
N VAL A 19 28.41 -3.40 -12.31
CA VAL A 19 28.74 -4.84 -12.18
C VAL A 19 29.96 -5.08 -11.30
N GLY A 20 31.01 -4.25 -11.40
CA GLY A 20 32.25 -4.43 -10.62
C GLY A 20 32.00 -4.30 -9.12
N ALA A 21 31.25 -3.28 -8.70
CA ALA A 21 30.88 -3.10 -7.30
C ALA A 21 29.87 -4.16 -6.82
N HIS A 22 29.06 -4.74 -7.71
CA HIS A 22 28.12 -5.80 -7.36
C HIS A 22 28.85 -7.11 -7.08
N LEU A 23 29.82 -7.46 -7.94
CA LEU A 23 30.63 -8.66 -7.82
C LEU A 23 31.56 -8.61 -6.59
N LEU A 24 32.28 -7.50 -6.41
CA LEU A 24 33.26 -7.36 -5.31
C LEU A 24 32.60 -7.32 -3.93
N ASN A 25 31.39 -6.77 -3.82
CA ASN A 25 30.66 -6.68 -2.57
C ASN A 25 29.62 -7.81 -2.39
N GLY A 26 29.56 -8.78 -3.31
CA GLY A 26 28.61 -9.89 -3.25
C GLY A 26 27.14 -9.46 -3.22
N ARG A 27 26.78 -8.34 -3.86
CA ARG A 27 25.40 -7.84 -3.87
C ARG A 27 24.53 -8.66 -4.81
N HIS A 28 23.25 -8.74 -4.50
CA HIS A 28 22.23 -9.40 -5.33
C HIS A 28 21.20 -8.37 -5.82
N TYR A 29 20.74 -8.50 -7.06
CA TYR A 29 19.67 -7.68 -7.63
C TYR A 29 18.47 -8.58 -7.91
N SER A 30 17.36 -8.34 -7.23
CA SER A 30 16.12 -9.11 -7.39
C SER A 30 14.99 -8.18 -7.77
N GLY A 31 14.22 -8.57 -8.79
CA GLY A 31 12.92 -7.96 -9.06
C GLY A 31 11.88 -8.47 -8.07
N CYS A 32 10.87 -7.66 -7.78
CA CYS A 32 9.71 -8.03 -7.00
C CYS A 32 8.50 -7.32 -7.61
N CYS A 33 7.42 -8.06 -7.84
CA CYS A 33 6.14 -7.51 -8.29
C CYS A 33 5.12 -7.78 -7.20
N GLU A 34 4.41 -6.74 -6.74
CA GLU A 34 3.33 -6.86 -5.75
C GLU A 34 3.70 -7.66 -4.47
N GLY A 35 4.97 -7.64 -4.08
CA GLY A 35 5.47 -8.36 -2.90
C GLY A 35 5.97 -9.78 -3.17
N ASP A 36 5.81 -10.34 -4.38
CA ASP A 36 6.20 -11.72 -4.72
C ASP A 36 5.65 -12.76 -3.74
N VAL A 37 4.38 -12.60 -3.36
CA VAL A 37 3.69 -13.41 -2.36
C VAL A 37 2.50 -14.15 -2.95
N ILE A 38 2.05 -15.19 -2.24
CA ILE A 38 0.77 -15.86 -2.50
C ILE A 38 -0.34 -15.07 -1.78
N PRO A 39 -1.23 -14.35 -2.48
CA PRO A 39 -2.19 -13.44 -1.83
C PRO A 39 -3.12 -14.16 -0.85
N SER A 40 -3.57 -15.37 -1.19
CA SER A 40 -4.44 -16.19 -0.35
C SER A 40 -3.83 -16.57 1.00
N LYS A 41 -2.50 -16.52 1.13
CA LYS A 41 -1.79 -16.76 2.41
C LYS A 41 -1.38 -15.46 3.08
N MET A 42 -0.93 -14.48 2.29
CA MET A 42 -0.41 -13.22 2.81
C MET A 42 -1.51 -12.33 3.41
N ILE A 43 -2.68 -12.24 2.78
CA ILE A 43 -3.76 -11.37 3.26
C ILE A 43 -4.25 -11.82 4.66
N PRO A 44 -4.55 -13.11 4.91
CA PRO A 44 -4.91 -13.56 6.26
C PRO A 44 -3.82 -13.26 7.30
N PHE A 45 -2.55 -13.50 6.97
CA PHE A 45 -1.43 -13.20 7.85
C PHE A 45 -1.36 -11.70 8.20
N LEU A 46 -1.52 -10.80 7.22
CA LEU A 46 -1.54 -9.36 7.47
C LEU A 46 -2.72 -8.92 8.35
N MET A 47 -3.89 -9.54 8.20
CA MET A 47 -5.05 -9.27 9.05
C MET A 47 -4.78 -9.68 10.51
N GLU A 48 -4.14 -10.82 10.74
CA GLU A 48 -3.75 -11.26 12.07
C GLU A 48 -2.72 -10.33 12.72
N GLU A 49 -1.70 -9.91 11.98
CA GLU A 49 -0.68 -8.98 12.49
C GLU A 49 -1.24 -7.57 12.74
N TYR A 50 -2.22 -7.15 11.92
CA TYR A 50 -3.00 -5.94 12.19
C TYR A 50 -3.78 -6.06 13.51
N ALA A 51 -4.49 -7.18 13.70
CA ALA A 51 -5.25 -7.44 14.93
C ALA A 51 -4.38 -7.46 16.20
N LYS A 52 -3.14 -7.93 16.08
CA LYS A 52 -2.14 -7.91 17.18
C LYS A 52 -1.54 -6.52 17.43
N GLY A 53 -1.82 -5.53 16.57
CA GLY A 53 -1.27 -4.18 16.66
C GLY A 53 0.15 -4.03 16.09
N ASN A 54 0.70 -5.08 15.47
CA ASN A 54 2.05 -5.06 14.86
C ASN A 54 2.08 -4.34 13.52
N TYR A 55 0.91 -4.13 12.90
CA TYR A 55 0.80 -3.51 11.59
C TYR A 55 -0.21 -2.34 11.60
N PRO A 56 0.17 -1.12 11.99
CA PRO A 56 -0.76 0.00 12.14
C PRO A 56 -1.10 0.67 10.79
N ILE A 57 -1.84 -0.04 9.92
CA ILE A 57 -2.19 0.45 8.57
C ILE A 57 -3.08 1.71 8.60
N ASP A 58 -3.86 1.91 9.66
CA ASP A 58 -4.78 3.05 9.79
C ASP A 58 -4.06 4.40 9.76
N LYS A 59 -2.77 4.43 10.14
CA LYS A 59 -1.96 5.65 10.11
C LYS A 59 -1.55 6.08 8.70
N LEU A 60 -1.66 5.18 7.73
CA LEU A 60 -1.28 5.40 6.33
C LEU A 60 -2.48 5.72 5.45
N VAL A 61 -3.69 5.41 5.92
CA VAL A 61 -4.92 5.49 5.15
C VAL A 61 -5.66 6.79 5.44
N SER A 62 -6.03 7.50 4.38
CA SER A 62 -6.92 8.66 4.43
C SER A 62 -8.24 8.30 3.75
N PHE A 63 -9.35 8.50 4.45
CA PHE A 63 -10.69 8.19 3.94
C PHE A 63 -11.34 9.43 3.31
N TYR A 64 -11.95 9.22 2.15
CA TYR A 64 -12.68 10.26 1.41
C TYR A 64 -14.06 9.71 1.03
N ASP A 65 -15.05 10.60 0.93
CA ASP A 65 -16.32 10.23 0.33
C ASP A 65 -16.12 9.90 -1.15
N PHE A 66 -16.92 8.99 -1.70
CA PHE A 66 -16.88 8.70 -3.14
C PHE A 66 -17.05 9.96 -4.01
N ASN A 67 -17.87 10.93 -3.57
CA ASN A 67 -18.08 12.19 -4.30
C ASN A 67 -16.85 13.11 -4.27
N ASP A 68 -15.92 12.92 -3.32
CA ASP A 68 -14.71 13.73 -3.16
C ASP A 68 -13.50 13.16 -3.92
N PHE A 69 -13.76 12.42 -5.00
CA PHE A 69 -12.73 11.75 -5.81
C PHE A 69 -11.58 12.67 -6.24
N GLN A 70 -11.91 13.89 -6.68
CA GLN A 70 -10.90 14.83 -7.17
C GLN A 70 -9.93 15.25 -6.07
N THR A 71 -10.45 15.52 -4.87
CA THR A 71 -9.65 15.84 -3.68
C THR A 71 -8.73 14.68 -3.31
N ALA A 72 -9.26 13.45 -3.28
CA ALA A 72 -8.47 12.24 -2.99
C ALA A 72 -7.30 12.06 -3.98
N MET A 73 -7.54 12.33 -5.27
CA MET A 73 -6.50 12.26 -6.31
C MET A 73 -5.42 13.33 -6.13
N ASP A 74 -5.80 14.56 -5.81
CA ASP A 74 -4.85 15.66 -5.68
C ASP A 74 -4.02 15.56 -4.39
N ASP A 75 -4.62 15.08 -3.30
CA ASP A 75 -3.89 14.78 -2.06
C ASP A 75 -2.90 13.62 -2.23
N THR A 76 -3.24 12.61 -3.06
CA THR A 76 -2.34 11.51 -3.39
C THR A 76 -1.15 12.00 -4.23
N LYS A 77 -1.37 12.88 -5.21
CA LYS A 77 -0.29 13.45 -6.03
C LYS A 77 0.64 14.36 -5.24
N GLN A 78 0.09 15.11 -4.29
CA GLN A 78 0.85 16.00 -3.41
C GLN A 78 1.59 15.23 -2.31
N GLY A 79 1.24 13.97 -2.08
CA GLY A 79 1.82 13.14 -1.02
C GLY A 79 1.22 13.40 0.36
N THR A 80 0.18 14.24 0.45
CA THR A 80 -0.59 14.48 1.68
C THR A 80 -1.31 13.21 2.13
N ALA A 81 -1.87 12.47 1.18
CA ALA A 81 -2.44 11.15 1.42
C ALA A 81 -1.50 10.06 0.89
N LEU A 82 -0.97 9.23 1.78
CA LEU A 82 -0.14 8.08 1.41
C LEU A 82 -0.97 6.98 0.74
N LYS A 83 -2.15 6.69 1.29
CA LYS A 83 -3.13 5.75 0.73
C LYS A 83 -4.55 6.31 0.86
N ALA A 84 -5.05 6.93 -0.20
CA ALA A 84 -6.44 7.37 -0.25
C ALA A 84 -7.41 6.18 -0.45
N VAL A 85 -8.45 6.09 0.37
CA VAL A 85 -9.53 5.11 0.26
C VAL A 85 -10.85 5.84 0.11
N LEU A 86 -11.58 5.51 -0.95
CA LEU A 86 -12.92 6.05 -1.21
C LEU A 86 -13.96 5.18 -0.51
N VAL A 87 -14.86 5.80 0.23
CA VAL A 87 -15.92 5.13 0.98
C VAL A 87 -17.27 5.47 0.35
N TRP A 88 -18.05 4.44 0.03
CA TRP A 88 -19.43 4.57 -0.39
C TRP A 88 -20.32 4.61 0.85
N LYS A 89 -21.11 5.69 1.02
CA LYS A 89 -22.02 5.86 2.17
C LYS A 89 -23.10 4.77 2.27
N ASP A 90 -23.45 4.15 1.14
CA ASP A 90 -24.50 3.12 1.06
C ASP A 90 -23.98 1.69 1.23
N ALA A 91 -22.65 1.51 1.26
CA ALA A 91 -22.00 0.21 1.42
C ALA A 91 -21.03 0.25 2.61
N GLN A 92 -21.58 0.36 3.82
CA GLN A 92 -20.81 0.00 5.01
C GLN A 92 -20.95 -1.51 5.28
N PRO A 93 -19.93 -2.33 5.00
CA PRO A 93 -19.63 -3.41 5.94
C PRO A 93 -19.07 -2.71 7.19
N SER A 94 -19.73 -2.93 8.32
CA SER A 94 -19.38 -2.41 9.64
C SER A 94 -17.93 -2.74 10.00
N LEU A 95 -16.99 -1.82 9.75
CA LEU A 95 -15.68 -1.84 10.38
C LEU A 95 -15.79 -1.15 11.75
N GLY A 96 -16.63 -1.73 12.60
CA GLY A 96 -16.97 -1.27 13.93
C GLY A 96 -16.97 -2.44 14.90
N HIS A 97 -15.85 -3.17 15.00
CA HIS A 97 -15.64 -4.13 16.10
C HIS A 97 -14.18 -4.53 16.33
N MET A 98 -13.25 -3.58 16.41
CA MET A 98 -11.88 -3.85 16.89
C MET A 98 -11.38 -2.78 17.88
N ALA A 99 -12.30 -2.04 18.52
CA ALA A 99 -11.98 -1.19 19.65
C ALA A 99 -12.81 -1.67 20.85
N SER A 100 -12.09 -2.16 21.87
CA SER A 100 -12.50 -2.45 23.26
C SER A 100 -13.54 -3.56 23.52
N THR A 101 -13.08 -4.66 24.12
CA THR A 101 -13.41 -5.01 25.52
C THR A 101 -12.29 -5.82 26.19
N PRO A 102 -11.84 -5.45 27.40
CA PRO A 102 -11.07 -6.29 28.31
C PRO A 102 -11.99 -7.17 29.18
N GLY A 103 -11.53 -8.39 29.49
CA GLY A 103 -12.05 -9.22 30.60
C GLY A 103 -13.25 -10.12 30.30
N GLU A 104 -12.98 -11.39 30.04
CA GLU A 104 -13.31 -12.55 30.90
C GLU A 104 -12.39 -13.73 30.55
#